data_AF-A0A538QJT5-F1
#
_entry.id   AF-A0A538QJT5-F1
#
_cell.length_a   1.000
_cell.length_b   1.000
_cell.length_c   1.000
_cell.angle_alpha   90.00
_cell.angle_beta   90.00
_cell.angle_gamma   90.00
#
_symmetry.space_group_name_H-M   'P 1'
#
loop_
_entity.id
_entity.type
_entity.pdbx_description
1 polymer ?
#
loop_
_entity_poly.entity_id
_entity_poly.type
_entity_poly.pdbx_seq_one_letter_code
_entity_poly.pdbx_strand_id
1 'polypeptide(L)'
;MQVARSAAGKDVDLVQLAHAHRAEAIEIASVHDAAQLLTGHRLPARVPVAAAAMALDPAARERLEGWYVEWQRRLADEWAPLLQLEQAGRMPAMVTSMLRVAHEHAARAEAAHRAGRLVTAHGDMLVAWAYATAANRTHAVLGKLAAGDLDGAEAALAALDPGDTGLAAGFGRVVAMPPTTIAGHLAMLDALEAALRGWAFHELAAETLHAATRVLGDLRGKPRSELAAPSTAEAVAAVVAPTVLRMLRTVAEAAIAEHELALAPDQGTACSCAPAALARAAAAYAAAAAAALDHVEAVLVEPLARKSQISVDDARRQVAAIEPDYLLAAQLVRSASAGLPHELAASWGDDAVATGLLALAAGEAAYRSAALVLAKYESLGVHTSAGRIDAVNHPPAFRALLAGAERAARAAGHAAQIATGAIPVQARRAHQLAAIEATGSVDDQIDALAQLWAATAFSEMAVVLARDCN
;
A
#
# COMPACT_ATOMS: atom_id res chain seq x y z
N MET A 1 24.97 -18.54 4.03
CA MET A 1 24.24 -19.48 4.90
C MET A 1 22.82 -19.53 4.36
N GLN A 2 22.48 -20.58 3.59
CA GLN A 2 21.12 -20.72 3.04
C GLN A 2 20.35 -21.61 4.02
N VAL A 3 19.61 -21.00 4.93
CA VAL A 3 18.96 -21.74 6.01
C VAL A 3 17.59 -22.22 5.54
N ALA A 4 17.37 -23.53 5.49
CA ALA A 4 16.06 -24.12 5.36
C ALA A 4 15.64 -24.76 6.68
N ARG A 5 14.36 -24.63 7.04
CA ARG A 5 13.82 -25.31 8.20
C ARG A 5 13.49 -26.75 7.83
N SER A 6 14.18 -27.70 8.44
CA SER A 6 13.88 -29.13 8.29
C SER A 6 12.47 -29.46 8.78
N ALA A 7 11.92 -30.61 8.36
CA ALA A 7 10.66 -31.15 8.89
C ALA A 7 10.65 -31.32 10.42
N ALA A 8 11.83 -31.37 11.04
CA ALA A 8 12.01 -31.42 12.49
C ALA A 8 12.10 -30.02 13.15
N GLY A 9 11.83 -28.94 12.41
CA GLY A 9 11.84 -27.56 12.91
C GLY A 9 13.21 -26.94 13.11
N LYS A 10 14.30 -27.65 12.77
CA LYS A 10 15.68 -27.16 12.86
C LYS A 10 16.09 -26.41 11.60
N ASP A 11 16.75 -25.28 11.80
CA ASP A 11 17.44 -24.51 10.78
C ASP A 11 18.66 -25.26 10.27
N VAL A 12 18.74 -25.47 8.96
CA VAL A 12 19.80 -26.23 8.29
C VAL A 12 20.41 -25.38 7.19
N ASP A 13 21.73 -25.16 7.23
CA ASP A 13 22.43 -24.55 6.10
C ASP A 13 22.49 -25.55 4.93
N LEU A 14 21.69 -25.31 3.90
CA LEU A 14 21.58 -26.14 2.70
C LEU A 14 22.91 -26.34 1.98
N VAL A 15 23.80 -25.34 2.02
CA VAL A 15 25.12 -25.46 1.39
C VAL A 15 26.00 -26.41 2.18
N GLN A 16 26.00 -26.28 3.51
CA GLN A 16 26.74 -27.20 4.38
C GLN A 16 26.15 -28.61 4.33
N LEU A 17 24.83 -28.73 4.28
CA LEU A 17 24.13 -30.01 4.15
C LEU A 17 24.50 -30.68 2.82
N ALA A 18 24.42 -29.96 1.70
CA ALA A 18 24.80 -30.49 0.40
C ALA A 18 26.26 -30.97 0.42
N HIS A 19 27.18 -30.15 0.94
CA HIS A 19 28.59 -30.51 1.07
C HIS A 19 28.79 -31.76 1.95
N ALA A 20 28.11 -31.85 3.11
CA ALA A 20 28.17 -33.01 4.00
C ALA A 20 27.68 -34.31 3.32
N HIS A 21 26.79 -34.20 2.34
CA HIS A 21 26.25 -35.31 1.57
C HIS A 21 26.91 -35.49 0.20
N ARG A 22 28.04 -34.83 -0.08
CA ARG A 22 28.73 -34.85 -1.39
C ARG A 22 27.83 -34.44 -2.56
N ALA A 23 26.88 -33.56 -2.29
CA ALA A 23 26.04 -32.90 -3.28
C ALA A 23 26.51 -31.45 -3.49
N GLU A 24 26.10 -30.86 -4.62
CA GLU A 24 26.30 -29.45 -4.93
C GLU A 24 25.00 -28.69 -4.69
N ALA A 25 25.07 -27.60 -3.93
CA ALA A 25 23.98 -26.65 -3.80
C ALA A 25 24.19 -25.55 -4.84
N ILE A 26 23.28 -25.45 -5.82
CA ILE A 26 23.31 -24.42 -6.86
C ILE A 26 22.19 -23.43 -6.58
N GLU A 27 22.54 -22.15 -6.48
CA GLU A 27 21.57 -21.07 -6.41
C GLU A 27 21.06 -20.75 -7.82
N ILE A 28 19.74 -20.79 -7.99
CA ILE A 28 19.10 -20.62 -9.29
C ILE A 28 18.21 -19.38 -9.21
N ALA A 29 18.44 -18.40 -10.09
CA ALA A 29 17.76 -17.11 -10.05
C ALA A 29 16.37 -17.12 -10.71
N SER A 30 16.05 -18.14 -11.53
CA SER A 30 14.77 -18.21 -12.23
C SER A 30 14.35 -19.64 -12.59
N VAL A 31 13.05 -19.83 -12.87
CA VAL A 31 12.51 -21.10 -13.39
C VAL A 31 13.13 -21.47 -14.74
N HIS A 32 13.56 -20.50 -15.54
CA HIS A 32 14.21 -20.76 -16.82
C HIS A 32 15.63 -21.31 -16.62
N ASP A 33 16.37 -20.76 -15.65
CA ASP A 33 17.68 -21.27 -15.25
C ASP A 33 17.54 -22.67 -14.62
N ALA A 34 16.47 -22.90 -13.85
CA ALA A 34 16.17 -24.21 -13.28
C ALA A 34 15.87 -25.22 -14.39
N ALA A 35 15.03 -24.87 -15.36
CA ALA A 35 14.73 -25.72 -16.50
C ALA A 35 15.99 -26.01 -17.32
N GLN A 36 16.83 -25.00 -17.59
CA GLN A 36 18.10 -25.20 -18.31
C GLN A 36 19.03 -26.13 -17.54
N LEU A 37 19.17 -25.96 -16.22
CA LEU A 37 20.01 -26.80 -15.37
C LEU A 37 19.50 -28.25 -15.33
N LEU A 38 18.18 -28.44 -15.15
CA LEU A 38 17.58 -29.76 -14.97
C LEU A 38 17.41 -30.54 -16.28
N THR A 39 17.20 -29.85 -17.40
CA THR A 39 16.86 -30.50 -18.69
C THR A 39 17.95 -30.35 -19.75
N GLY A 40 18.92 -29.45 -19.55
CA GLY A 40 19.87 -29.04 -20.58
C GLY A 40 19.23 -28.23 -21.72
N HIS A 41 17.95 -27.88 -21.63
CA HIS A 41 17.21 -27.16 -22.66
C HIS A 41 16.80 -25.77 -22.17
N ARG A 42 16.94 -24.77 -23.05
CA ARG A 42 16.46 -23.42 -22.78
C ARG A 42 14.98 -23.34 -23.13
N LEU A 43 14.15 -23.04 -22.13
CA LEU A 43 12.77 -22.63 -22.37
C LEU A 43 12.75 -21.31 -23.16
N PRO A 44 11.75 -21.08 -24.02
CA PRO A 44 11.59 -19.79 -24.70
C PRO A 44 11.51 -18.66 -23.69
N ALA A 45 12.46 -17.72 -23.75
CA ALA A 45 12.42 -16.55 -22.89
C ALA A 45 11.34 -15.57 -23.40
N ARG A 46 10.53 -15.03 -22.50
CA ARG A 46 9.67 -13.90 -22.84
C ARG A 46 10.56 -12.72 -23.26
N VAL A 47 10.19 -12.03 -24.34
CA VAL A 47 10.94 -10.87 -24.86
C VAL A 47 10.53 -9.62 -24.06
N PRO A 48 11.42 -8.99 -23.28
CA PRO A 48 11.10 -7.76 -22.59
C PRO A 48 11.10 -6.56 -23.55
N VAL A 49 10.21 -5.60 -23.34
CA VAL A 49 10.38 -4.28 -23.98
C VAL A 49 11.63 -3.56 -23.46
N ALA A 50 12.09 -2.56 -24.20
CA ALA A 50 13.10 -1.62 -23.69
C ALA A 50 12.53 -0.83 -22.50
N ALA A 51 13.38 -0.49 -21.51
CA ALA A 51 12.95 0.29 -20.35
C ALA A 51 12.29 1.63 -20.72
N ALA A 52 12.75 2.27 -21.81
CA ALA A 52 12.14 3.50 -22.31
C ALA A 52 10.68 3.34 -22.77
N ALA A 53 10.25 2.13 -23.18
CA ALA A 53 8.86 1.87 -23.54
C ALA A 53 7.93 1.81 -22.30
N MET A 54 8.50 1.62 -21.10
CA MET A 54 7.79 1.70 -19.83
C MET A 54 7.62 3.13 -19.31
N ALA A 55 8.07 4.15 -20.06
CA ALA A 55 7.88 5.54 -19.67
C ALA A 55 6.42 5.99 -19.87
N LEU A 56 5.92 6.82 -18.94
CA LEU A 56 4.64 7.51 -19.12
C LEU A 56 4.67 8.45 -20.32
N ASP A 57 3.52 8.57 -20.99
CA ASP A 57 3.35 9.51 -22.09
C ASP A 57 3.32 10.97 -21.60
N PRO A 58 3.49 11.95 -22.50
CA PRO A 58 3.51 13.37 -22.12
C PRO A 58 2.24 13.85 -21.42
N ALA A 59 1.06 13.36 -21.78
CA ALA A 59 -0.21 13.82 -21.21
C ALA A 59 -0.36 13.32 -19.76
N ALA A 60 -0.01 12.06 -19.49
CA ALA A 60 0.05 11.52 -18.14
C ALA A 60 1.05 12.29 -17.26
N ARG A 61 2.21 12.66 -17.83
CA ARG A 61 3.21 13.49 -17.13
C ARG A 61 2.71 14.88 -16.82
N GLU A 62 2.01 15.54 -17.75
CA GLU A 62 1.41 16.86 -17.54
C GLU A 62 0.36 16.84 -16.41
N ARG A 63 -0.47 15.79 -16.32
CA ARG A 63 -1.43 15.64 -15.21
C ARG A 63 -0.72 15.48 -13.86
N LEU A 64 0.31 14.63 -13.81
CA LEU A 64 1.11 14.43 -12.59
C LEU A 64 1.80 15.72 -12.13
N GLU A 65 2.29 16.53 -13.07
CA GLU A 65 2.83 17.88 -12.78
C GLU A 65 1.76 18.79 -12.16
N GLY A 66 0.57 18.84 -12.77
CA GLY A 66 -0.55 19.62 -12.26
C GLY A 66 -0.94 19.23 -10.83
N TRP A 67 -1.06 17.92 -10.56
CA TRP A 67 -1.37 17.43 -9.22
C TRP A 67 -0.24 17.68 -8.23
N TYR A 68 1.02 17.53 -8.64
CA TYR A 68 2.15 17.89 -7.78
C TYR A 68 2.08 19.34 -7.33
N VAL A 69 1.84 20.28 -8.25
CA VAL A 69 1.70 21.72 -7.93
C VAL A 69 0.50 21.97 -7.02
N GLU A 70 -0.62 21.30 -7.25
CA GLU A 70 -1.79 21.40 -6.39
C GLU A 70 -1.48 20.99 -4.95
N TRP A 71 -0.88 19.81 -4.75
CA TRP A 71 -0.56 19.29 -3.44
C TRP A 71 0.57 20.06 -2.76
N GLN A 72 1.54 20.57 -3.53
CA GLN A 72 2.56 21.47 -3.02
C GLN A 72 1.94 22.73 -2.41
N ARG A 73 0.93 23.31 -3.07
CA ARG A 73 0.20 24.47 -2.53
C ARG A 73 -0.55 24.11 -1.24
N ARG A 74 -1.25 22.98 -1.23
CA ARG A 74 -1.96 22.51 -0.01
C ARG A 74 -1.00 22.27 1.15
N LEU A 75 0.18 21.71 0.89
CA LEU A 75 1.22 21.53 1.91
C LEU A 75 1.79 22.86 2.41
N ALA A 76 1.98 23.84 1.54
CA ALA A 76 2.45 25.16 1.93
C ALA A 76 1.51 25.85 2.94
N ASP A 77 0.19 25.66 2.79
CA ASP A 77 -0.82 26.16 3.73
C ASP A 77 -0.68 25.53 5.13
N GLU A 78 -0.12 24.32 5.23
CA GLU A 78 0.09 23.61 6.51
C GLU A 78 1.40 24.02 7.21
N TRP A 79 2.39 24.57 6.49
CA TRP A 79 3.69 24.91 7.07
C TRP A 79 3.68 26.12 8.00
N ALA A 80 2.89 27.15 7.69
CA ALA A 80 2.89 28.37 8.49
C ALA A 80 2.49 28.11 9.95
N PRO A 81 1.42 27.34 10.26
CA PRO A 81 1.13 26.93 11.62
C PRO A 81 2.25 26.09 12.26
N LEU A 82 2.82 25.12 11.55
CA LEU A 82 3.85 24.22 12.10
C LEU A 82 5.13 24.96 12.51
N LEU A 83 5.56 25.96 11.73
CA LEU A 83 6.71 26.79 12.08
C LEU A 83 6.46 27.62 13.36
N GLN A 84 5.25 28.14 13.55
CA GLN A 84 4.90 28.83 14.79
C GLN A 84 4.93 27.88 15.99
N LEU A 85 4.48 26.63 15.81
CA LEU A 85 4.50 25.60 16.84
C LEU A 85 5.92 25.19 17.23
N GLU A 86 6.80 25.04 16.25
CA GLU A 86 8.22 24.72 16.49
C GLU A 86 8.92 25.84 17.28
N GLN A 87 8.66 27.10 16.92
CA GLN A 87 9.21 28.27 17.62
C GLN A 87 8.68 28.44 19.05
N ALA A 88 7.46 27.98 19.34
CA ALA A 88 6.87 28.02 20.69
C ALA A 88 7.51 27.00 21.66
N GLY A 89 8.30 26.04 21.15
CA GLY A 89 9.29 25.31 21.93
C GLY A 89 8.80 24.16 22.82
N ARG A 90 7.59 23.61 22.61
CA ARG A 90 7.07 22.43 23.35
C ARG A 90 6.03 21.62 22.54
N MET A 91 6.48 20.85 21.56
CA MET A 91 5.60 19.89 20.85
C MET A 91 5.76 18.48 21.43
N PRO A 92 4.66 17.72 21.60
CA PRO A 92 4.75 16.31 21.95
C PRO A 92 5.61 15.53 20.96
N ALA A 93 6.30 14.50 21.44
CA ALA A 93 7.24 13.71 20.63
C ALA A 93 6.60 13.16 19.34
N MET A 94 5.34 12.73 19.41
CA MET A 94 4.62 12.20 18.25
C MET A 94 4.35 13.27 17.18
N VAL A 95 4.01 14.51 17.59
CA VAL A 95 3.82 15.64 16.66
C VAL A 95 5.13 16.00 15.99
N THR A 96 6.23 16.06 16.75
CA THR A 96 7.57 16.29 16.22
C THR A 96 7.99 15.21 15.23
N SER A 97 7.68 13.95 15.51
CA SER A 97 7.98 12.84 14.60
C SER A 97 7.21 12.99 13.27
N MET A 98 5.93 13.35 13.32
CA MET A 98 5.15 13.59 12.10
C MET A 98 5.68 14.76 11.28
N LEU A 99 6.04 15.87 11.93
CA LEU A 99 6.64 17.02 11.26
C LEU A 99 7.95 16.64 10.55
N ARG A 100 8.82 15.87 11.22
CA ARG A 100 10.05 15.37 10.61
C ARG A 100 9.78 14.51 9.37
N VAL A 101 8.84 13.57 9.46
CA VAL A 101 8.45 12.72 8.32
C VAL A 101 7.88 13.58 7.18
N ALA A 102 7.05 14.57 7.50
CA ALA A 102 6.52 15.50 6.51
C ALA A 102 7.64 16.27 5.77
N HIS A 103 8.65 16.76 6.49
CA HIS A 103 9.81 17.41 5.89
C HIS A 103 10.65 16.46 5.02
N GLU A 104 10.90 15.24 5.50
CA GLU A 104 11.64 14.23 4.74
C GLU A 104 10.94 13.94 3.41
N HIS A 105 9.63 13.68 3.41
CA HIS A 105 8.87 13.45 2.18
C HIS A 105 8.79 14.68 1.29
N ALA A 106 8.59 15.89 1.84
CA ALA A 106 8.58 17.12 1.03
C ALA A 106 9.93 17.33 0.30
N ALA A 107 11.05 17.12 0.99
CA ALA A 107 12.37 17.22 0.39
C ALA A 107 12.61 16.14 -0.69
N ARG A 108 12.15 14.90 -0.47
CA ARG A 108 12.19 13.84 -1.49
C ARG A 108 11.32 14.19 -2.69
N ALA A 109 10.11 14.72 -2.46
CA ALA A 109 9.19 15.15 -3.51
C ALA A 109 9.83 16.20 -4.42
N GLU A 110 10.42 17.25 -3.83
CA GLU A 110 11.11 18.32 -4.58
C GLU A 110 12.34 17.81 -5.33
N ALA A 111 13.11 16.89 -4.73
CA ALA A 111 14.25 16.27 -5.39
C ALA A 111 13.81 15.39 -6.57
N ALA A 112 12.73 14.63 -6.42
CA ALA A 112 12.13 13.82 -7.47
C ALA A 112 11.57 14.70 -8.60
N HIS A 113 10.86 15.79 -8.26
CA HIS A 113 10.32 16.75 -9.21
C HIS A 113 11.42 17.37 -10.08
N ARG A 114 12.50 17.88 -9.45
CA ARG A 114 13.67 18.42 -10.17
C ARG A 114 14.36 17.41 -11.08
N ALA A 115 14.30 16.12 -10.73
CA ALA A 115 14.83 15.03 -11.54
C ALA A 115 13.85 14.54 -12.64
N GLY A 116 12.68 15.16 -12.79
CA GLY A 116 11.64 14.75 -13.73
C GLY A 116 10.91 13.46 -13.36
N ARG A 117 11.03 13.01 -12.11
CA ARG A 117 10.43 11.78 -11.56
C ARG A 117 9.05 12.07 -10.96
N LEU A 118 8.10 12.44 -11.83
CA LEU A 118 6.82 13.04 -11.43
C LEU A 118 5.92 12.10 -10.62
N VAL A 119 5.95 10.79 -10.88
CA VAL A 119 5.14 9.82 -10.11
C VAL A 119 5.57 9.80 -8.65
N THR A 120 6.87 9.68 -8.38
CA THR A 120 7.42 9.74 -7.02
C THR A 120 7.23 11.11 -6.40
N ALA A 121 7.43 12.18 -7.17
CA ALA A 121 7.23 13.55 -6.66
C ALA A 121 5.79 13.78 -6.16
N HIS A 122 4.80 13.36 -6.95
CA HIS A 122 3.39 13.43 -6.58
C HIS A 122 3.08 12.58 -5.34
N GLY A 123 3.52 11.32 -5.31
CA GLY A 123 3.28 10.43 -4.16
C GLY A 123 3.91 10.94 -2.87
N ASP A 124 5.16 11.38 -2.91
CA ASP A 124 5.84 11.95 -1.74
C ASP A 124 5.20 13.25 -1.27
N MET A 125 4.69 14.09 -2.19
CA MET A 125 4.00 15.34 -1.82
C MET A 125 2.69 15.05 -1.07
N LEU A 126 1.92 14.06 -1.51
CA LEU A 126 0.70 13.60 -0.81
C LEU A 126 1.01 13.08 0.60
N VAL A 127 2.07 12.27 0.74
CA VAL A 127 2.50 11.77 2.05
C VAL A 127 2.94 12.93 2.94
N ALA A 128 3.76 13.85 2.43
CA ALA A 128 4.19 15.04 3.16
C ALA A 128 3.00 15.86 3.67
N TRP A 129 2.01 16.10 2.81
CA TRP A 129 0.77 16.77 3.18
C TRP A 129 0.03 16.02 4.29
N ALA A 130 -0.19 14.71 4.15
CA ALA A 130 -0.92 13.93 5.15
C ALA A 130 -0.26 14.01 6.54
N TYR A 131 1.07 13.93 6.62
CA TYR A 131 1.80 14.06 7.88
C TYR A 131 1.80 15.49 8.44
N ALA A 132 1.95 16.52 7.59
CA ALA A 132 1.91 17.91 8.02
C ALA A 132 0.52 18.27 8.57
N THR A 133 -0.55 17.94 7.85
CA THR A 133 -1.92 18.12 8.32
C THR A 133 -2.16 17.30 9.58
N ALA A 134 -1.64 16.07 9.70
CA ALA A 134 -1.81 15.27 10.91
C ALA A 134 -1.17 15.92 12.14
N ALA A 135 0.03 16.48 11.99
CA ALA A 135 0.70 17.23 13.05
C ALA A 135 -0.14 18.45 13.48
N ASN A 136 -0.64 19.24 12.53
CA ASN A 136 -1.49 20.41 12.81
C ASN A 136 -2.80 20.04 13.51
N ARG A 137 -3.50 19.02 13.01
CA ARG A 137 -4.79 18.59 13.56
C ARG A 137 -4.63 17.98 14.96
N THR A 138 -3.59 17.17 15.17
CA THR A 138 -3.24 16.66 16.50
C THR A 138 -2.97 17.81 17.46
N HIS A 139 -2.17 18.80 17.04
CA HIS A 139 -1.88 19.95 17.87
C HIS A 139 -3.13 20.77 18.20
N ALA A 140 -4.05 20.95 17.25
CA ALA A 140 -5.32 21.64 17.48
C ALA A 140 -6.19 20.95 18.54
N VAL A 141 -6.27 19.60 18.52
CA VAL A 141 -6.95 18.81 19.55
C VAL A 141 -6.31 19.04 20.93
N LEU A 142 -4.98 19.01 21.00
CA LEU A 142 -4.23 19.25 22.24
C LEU A 142 -4.38 20.69 22.76
N GLY A 143 -4.44 21.68 21.88
CA GLY A 143 -4.69 23.07 22.25
C GLY A 143 -6.06 23.25 22.93
N LYS A 144 -7.09 22.59 22.39
CA LYS A 144 -8.44 22.57 23.00
C LYS A 144 -8.44 21.87 24.34
N LEU A 145 -7.76 20.71 24.45
CA LEU A 145 -7.56 20.02 25.71
C LEU A 145 -6.90 20.92 26.78
N ALA A 146 -5.79 21.57 26.45
CA ALA A 146 -5.07 22.47 27.37
C ALA A 146 -5.90 23.71 27.77
N ALA A 147 -6.86 24.11 26.94
CA ALA A 147 -7.82 25.17 27.25
C ALA A 147 -8.95 24.70 28.18
N GLY A 148 -9.10 23.39 28.42
CA GLY A 148 -10.23 22.79 29.12
C GLY A 148 -11.46 22.56 28.24
N ASP A 149 -11.34 22.74 26.92
CA ASP A 149 -12.38 22.52 25.91
C ASP A 149 -12.36 21.06 25.43
N LEU A 150 -12.76 20.13 26.31
CA LEU A 150 -12.78 18.70 25.99
C LEU A 150 -13.82 18.35 24.92
N ASP A 151 -15.01 18.93 24.98
CA ASP A 151 -16.05 18.70 23.97
C ASP A 151 -15.60 19.22 22.60
N GLY A 152 -14.92 20.36 22.56
CA GLY A 152 -14.34 20.86 21.33
C GLY A 152 -13.17 20.01 20.83
N ALA A 153 -12.38 19.39 21.72
CA ALA A 153 -11.31 18.46 21.36
C ALA A 153 -11.88 17.17 20.74
N GLU A 154 -12.90 16.59 21.36
CA GLU A 154 -13.65 15.43 20.84
C GLU A 154 -14.30 15.77 19.48
N ALA A 155 -14.95 16.93 19.36
CA ALA A 155 -15.56 17.39 18.10
C ALA A 155 -14.53 17.60 16.99
N ALA A 156 -13.35 18.15 17.31
CA ALA A 156 -12.28 18.34 16.34
C ALA A 156 -11.72 17.01 15.83
N LEU A 157 -11.65 15.99 16.68
CA LEU A 157 -11.23 14.66 16.29
C LEU A 157 -12.30 13.96 15.45
N ALA A 158 -13.58 14.02 15.86
CA ALA A 158 -14.68 13.42 15.13
C ALA A 158 -14.90 14.05 13.74
N ALA A 159 -14.63 15.35 13.57
CA ALA A 159 -14.77 16.04 12.29
C ALA A 159 -13.79 15.58 11.20
N LEU A 160 -12.78 14.78 11.55
CA LEU A 160 -11.83 14.19 10.61
C LEU A 160 -12.32 12.86 10.03
N ASP A 161 -13.33 12.23 10.64
CA ASP A 161 -13.92 11.00 10.16
C ASP A 161 -14.83 11.29 8.96
N PRO A 162 -14.49 10.84 7.73
CA PRO A 162 -15.38 11.00 6.59
C PRO A 162 -16.69 10.20 6.73
N GLY A 163 -16.71 9.19 7.61
CA GLY A 163 -17.79 8.23 7.77
C GLY A 163 -18.03 7.37 6.52
N ASP A 164 -18.87 6.34 6.67
CA ASP A 164 -19.19 5.40 5.59
C ASP A 164 -19.83 6.11 4.38
N THR A 165 -20.65 7.13 4.63
CA THR A 165 -21.26 7.93 3.55
C THR A 165 -20.20 8.65 2.70
N GLY A 166 -19.17 9.22 3.32
CA GLY A 166 -18.09 9.90 2.62
C GLY A 166 -17.26 8.94 1.78
N LEU A 167 -16.97 7.75 2.33
CA LEU A 167 -16.28 6.68 1.61
C LEU A 167 -17.12 6.13 0.45
N ALA A 168 -18.40 5.82 0.70
CA ALA A 168 -19.33 5.34 -0.31
C ALA A 168 -19.45 6.34 -1.48
N ALA A 169 -19.46 7.63 -1.19
CA ALA A 169 -19.42 8.67 -2.21
C ALA A 169 -18.12 8.65 -3.03
N GLY A 170 -16.98 8.33 -2.40
CA GLY A 170 -15.69 8.12 -3.08
C GLY A 170 -15.75 6.97 -4.07
N PHE A 171 -16.18 5.78 -3.63
CA PHE A 171 -16.41 4.64 -4.52
C PHE A 171 -17.42 4.97 -5.63
N GLY A 172 -18.51 5.67 -5.29
CA GLY A 172 -19.50 6.15 -6.23
C GLY A 172 -18.92 7.02 -7.34
N ARG A 173 -17.95 7.90 -7.02
CA ARG A 173 -17.23 8.70 -8.03
C ARG A 173 -16.38 7.85 -8.97
N VAL A 174 -15.73 6.80 -8.44
CA VAL A 174 -14.93 5.87 -9.25
C VAL A 174 -15.82 5.13 -10.25
N VAL A 175 -16.98 4.62 -9.82
CA VAL A 175 -17.87 3.79 -10.66
C VAL A 175 -18.89 4.59 -11.47
N ALA A 176 -18.92 5.92 -11.33
CA ALA A 176 -19.90 6.79 -12.00
C ALA A 176 -19.82 6.72 -13.54
N MET A 177 -18.66 6.38 -14.08
CA MET A 177 -18.44 6.19 -15.52
C MET A 177 -18.06 4.73 -15.80
N PRO A 178 -19.00 3.91 -16.30
CA PRO A 178 -18.71 2.54 -16.68
C PRO A 178 -17.60 2.50 -17.74
N PRO A 179 -16.60 1.63 -17.57
CA PRO A 179 -15.48 1.56 -18.50
C PRO A 179 -15.91 0.88 -19.80
N THR A 180 -15.44 1.39 -20.94
CA THR A 180 -15.79 0.88 -22.28
C THR A 180 -14.60 0.28 -23.04
N THR A 181 -13.39 0.50 -22.55
CA THR A 181 -12.15 -0.03 -23.12
C THR A 181 -11.36 -0.82 -22.08
N ILE A 182 -10.38 -1.60 -22.54
CA ILE A 182 -9.43 -2.29 -21.65
C ILE A 182 -8.71 -1.29 -20.74
N ALA A 183 -8.30 -0.14 -21.28
CA ALA A 183 -7.64 0.90 -20.49
C ALA A 183 -8.56 1.45 -19.39
N GLY A 184 -9.84 1.68 -19.69
CA GLY A 184 -10.83 2.10 -18.70
C GLY A 184 -11.06 1.06 -17.61
N HIS A 185 -11.10 -0.23 -17.95
CA HIS A 185 -11.23 -1.31 -16.95
C HIS A 185 -10.02 -1.34 -16.00
N LEU A 186 -8.81 -1.19 -16.52
CA LEU A 186 -7.60 -1.14 -15.71
C LEU A 186 -7.51 0.14 -14.87
N ALA A 187 -8.00 1.27 -15.39
CA ALA A 187 -8.07 2.54 -14.65
C ALA A 187 -9.04 2.45 -13.47
N MET A 188 -10.23 1.86 -13.71
CA MET A 188 -11.21 1.61 -12.66
C MET A 188 -10.68 0.60 -11.63
N LEU A 189 -10.03 -0.48 -12.07
CA LEU A 189 -9.44 -1.48 -11.16
C LEU A 189 -8.44 -0.83 -10.19
N ASP A 190 -7.50 -0.05 -10.70
CA ASP A 190 -6.47 0.64 -9.92
C ASP A 190 -7.05 1.73 -9.00
N ALA A 191 -8.06 2.47 -9.48
CA ALA A 191 -8.81 3.42 -8.66
C ALA A 191 -9.56 2.73 -7.51
N LEU A 192 -10.16 1.56 -7.75
CA LEU A 192 -10.82 0.75 -6.72
C LEU A 192 -9.81 0.19 -5.72
N GLU A 193 -8.62 -0.24 -6.15
CA GLU A 193 -7.55 -0.65 -5.23
C GLU A 193 -7.12 0.48 -4.30
N ALA A 194 -6.96 1.70 -4.82
CA ALA A 194 -6.68 2.89 -4.00
C ALA A 194 -7.83 3.20 -3.03
N ALA A 195 -9.09 3.19 -3.50
CA ALA A 195 -10.26 3.40 -2.65
C ALA A 195 -10.37 2.35 -1.53
N LEU A 196 -10.06 1.09 -1.83
CA LEU A 196 -10.01 -0.02 -0.87
C LEU A 196 -8.90 0.15 0.18
N ARG A 197 -7.72 0.65 -0.22
CA ARG A 197 -6.68 1.06 0.74
C ARG A 197 -7.15 2.18 1.65
N GLY A 198 -7.83 3.18 1.10
CA GLY A 198 -8.44 4.27 1.86
C GLY A 198 -9.47 3.77 2.89
N TRP A 199 -10.33 2.84 2.49
CA TRP A 199 -11.29 2.17 3.38
C TRP A 199 -10.57 1.35 4.47
N ALA A 200 -9.53 0.57 4.14
CA ALA A 200 -8.79 -0.20 5.15
C ALA A 200 -8.11 0.69 6.21
N PHE A 201 -7.60 1.87 5.82
CA PHE A 201 -7.10 2.85 6.78
C PHE A 201 -8.21 3.47 7.61
N HIS A 202 -9.41 3.65 7.05
CA HIS A 202 -10.57 4.18 7.76
C HIS A 202 -11.08 3.21 8.81
N GLU A 203 -11.21 1.92 8.51
CA GLU A 203 -11.59 0.90 9.50
C GLU A 203 -10.64 0.91 10.70
N LEU A 204 -9.32 0.95 10.43
CA LEU A 204 -8.33 1.03 11.50
C LEU A 204 -8.41 2.37 12.26
N ALA A 205 -8.70 3.47 11.56
CA ALA A 205 -8.90 4.76 12.19
C ALA A 205 -10.15 4.77 13.08
N ALA A 206 -11.24 4.14 12.68
CA ALA A 206 -12.47 4.02 13.43
C ALA A 206 -12.24 3.25 14.73
N GLU A 207 -11.51 2.13 14.69
CA GLU A 207 -11.10 1.40 15.90
C GLU A 207 -10.31 2.30 16.87
N THR A 208 -9.32 3.05 16.36
CA THR A 208 -8.48 3.89 17.22
C THR A 208 -9.12 5.22 17.62
N LEU A 209 -10.12 5.69 16.88
CA LEU A 209 -10.97 6.83 17.22
C LEU A 209 -11.72 6.55 18.52
N HIS A 210 -12.32 5.37 18.66
CA HIS A 210 -13.00 4.98 19.90
C HIS A 210 -12.05 4.99 21.11
N ALA A 211 -10.80 4.54 20.92
CA ALA A 211 -9.79 4.59 21.97
C ALA A 211 -9.37 6.02 22.30
N ALA A 212 -9.15 6.87 21.30
CA ALA A 212 -8.78 8.27 21.47
C ALA A 212 -9.88 9.07 22.18
N THR A 213 -11.15 8.90 21.79
CA THR A 213 -12.30 9.54 22.42
C THR A 213 -12.47 9.09 23.88
N ARG A 214 -12.21 7.81 24.19
CA ARG A 214 -12.24 7.32 25.58
C ARG A 214 -11.17 8.02 26.43
N VAL A 215 -9.94 8.14 25.92
CA VAL A 215 -8.85 8.84 26.60
C VAL A 215 -9.21 10.31 26.88
N LEU A 216 -9.86 10.99 25.93
CA LEU A 216 -10.36 12.36 26.15
C LEU A 216 -11.48 12.39 27.21
N GLY A 217 -12.39 11.42 27.16
CA GLY A 217 -13.48 11.27 28.13
C GLY A 217 -12.98 11.04 29.57
N ASP A 218 -11.93 10.24 29.75
CA ASP A 218 -11.31 9.95 31.06
C ASP A 218 -10.67 11.21 31.70
N LEU A 219 -10.42 12.25 30.91
CA LEU A 219 -9.90 13.54 31.38
C LEU A 219 -11.02 14.52 31.80
N ARG A 220 -12.30 14.16 31.64
CA ARG A 220 -13.42 15.02 32.07
C ARG A 220 -13.40 15.23 33.59
N GLY A 221 -13.58 16.49 33.99
CA GLY A 221 -13.55 16.90 35.39
C GLY A 221 -12.15 17.09 35.99
N LYS A 222 -11.08 16.82 35.24
CA LYS A 222 -9.71 17.12 35.67
C LYS A 222 -9.45 18.63 35.67
N PRO A 223 -8.62 19.15 36.61
CA PRO A 223 -8.30 20.56 36.65
C PRO A 223 -7.48 20.98 35.43
N ARG A 224 -7.66 22.23 34.98
CA ARG A 224 -6.96 22.76 33.79
C ARG A 224 -5.44 22.65 33.87
N SER A 225 -4.86 22.74 35.07
CA SER A 225 -3.41 22.54 35.27
C SER A 225 -2.94 21.12 34.94
N GLU A 226 -3.77 20.11 35.16
CA GLU A 226 -3.51 18.71 34.77
C GLU A 226 -3.72 18.53 33.27
N LEU A 227 -4.78 19.12 32.69
CA LEU A 227 -5.06 19.05 31.25
C LEU A 227 -3.96 19.72 30.40
N ALA A 228 -3.41 20.84 30.88
CA ALA A 228 -2.33 21.58 30.22
C ALA A 228 -0.93 21.04 30.55
N ALA A 229 -0.82 19.96 31.34
CA ALA A 229 0.47 19.40 31.70
C ALA A 229 1.13 18.73 30.47
N PRO A 230 2.46 18.89 30.28
CA PRO A 230 3.17 18.25 29.17
C PRO A 230 2.99 16.72 29.12
N SER A 231 2.95 16.06 30.28
CA SER A 231 2.71 14.62 30.37
C SER A 231 1.34 14.20 29.85
N THR A 232 0.31 15.02 30.09
CA THR A 232 -1.04 14.78 29.57
C THR A 232 -1.06 14.97 28.06
N ALA A 233 -0.40 16.02 27.56
CA ALA A 233 -0.27 16.25 26.13
C ALA A 233 0.45 15.10 25.42
N GLU A 234 1.52 14.55 25.99
CA GLU A 234 2.23 13.38 25.46
C GLU A 234 1.35 12.12 25.45
N ALA A 235 0.66 11.82 26.55
CA ALA A 235 -0.21 10.66 26.65
C ALA A 235 -1.38 10.73 25.64
N VAL A 236 -1.98 11.90 25.48
CA VAL A 236 -3.07 12.10 24.51
C VAL A 236 -2.53 12.06 23.08
N ALA A 237 -1.38 12.69 22.80
CA ALA A 237 -0.77 12.67 21.47
C ALA A 237 -0.43 11.25 21.00
N ALA A 238 0.01 10.37 21.91
CA ALA A 238 0.32 8.98 21.60
C ALA A 238 -0.88 8.17 21.05
N VAL A 239 -2.10 8.59 21.35
CA VAL A 239 -3.33 7.92 20.89
C VAL A 239 -4.04 8.71 19.79
N VAL A 240 -4.09 10.04 19.90
CA VAL A 240 -4.76 10.91 18.93
C VAL A 240 -4.00 10.97 17.61
N ALA A 241 -2.67 11.14 17.64
CA ALA A 241 -1.93 11.39 16.41
C ALA A 241 -2.01 10.21 15.43
N PRO A 242 -1.79 8.93 15.83
CA PRO A 242 -1.95 7.81 14.91
C PRO A 242 -3.36 7.71 14.31
N THR A 243 -4.40 8.01 15.09
CA THR A 243 -5.80 8.06 14.60
C THR A 243 -5.97 9.14 13.52
N VAL A 244 -5.53 10.36 13.80
CA VAL A 244 -5.58 11.49 12.86
C VAL A 244 -4.83 11.18 11.57
N LEU A 245 -3.62 10.59 11.67
CA LEU A 245 -2.82 10.23 10.50
C LEU A 245 -3.54 9.19 9.63
N ARG A 246 -4.18 8.18 10.22
CA ARG A 246 -4.93 7.16 9.47
C ARG A 246 -6.12 7.76 8.73
N MET A 247 -6.87 8.66 9.37
CA MET A 247 -7.96 9.41 8.69
C MET A 247 -7.45 10.23 7.51
N LEU A 248 -6.29 10.89 7.65
CA LEU A 248 -5.71 11.67 6.55
C LEU A 248 -5.12 10.79 5.45
N ARG A 249 -4.65 9.57 5.77
CA ARG A 249 -4.30 8.57 4.76
C ARG A 249 -5.52 8.10 3.98
N THR A 250 -6.68 7.93 4.61
CA THR A 250 -7.94 7.68 3.91
C THR A 250 -8.24 8.80 2.90
N VAL A 251 -8.09 10.07 3.29
CA VAL A 251 -8.28 11.20 2.38
C VAL A 251 -7.28 11.20 1.23
N ALA A 252 -6.00 10.91 1.51
CA ALA A 252 -4.96 10.82 0.49
C ALA A 252 -5.23 9.69 -0.53
N GLU A 253 -5.63 8.50 -0.06
CA GLU A 253 -5.97 7.36 -0.93
C GLU A 253 -7.23 7.62 -1.76
N ALA A 254 -8.22 8.34 -1.21
CA ALA A 254 -9.39 8.77 -1.97
C ALA A 254 -9.00 9.73 -3.13
N ALA A 255 -8.05 10.64 -2.89
CA ALA A 255 -7.52 11.49 -3.95
C ALA A 255 -6.73 10.70 -4.99
N ILE A 256 -5.91 9.72 -4.56
CA ILE A 256 -5.20 8.81 -5.46
C ILE A 256 -6.20 8.06 -6.34
N ALA A 257 -7.29 7.52 -5.79
CA ALA A 257 -8.32 6.82 -6.56
C ALA A 257 -8.88 7.69 -7.71
N GLU A 258 -9.18 8.96 -7.44
CA GLU A 258 -9.64 9.90 -8.47
C GLU A 258 -8.55 10.21 -9.50
N HIS A 259 -7.30 10.35 -9.06
CA HIS A 259 -6.16 10.58 -9.93
C HIS A 259 -5.90 9.38 -10.85
N GLU A 260 -6.01 8.14 -10.36
CA GLU A 260 -5.77 6.95 -11.20
C GLU A 260 -6.80 6.82 -12.31
N LEU A 261 -8.06 7.12 -12.02
CA LEU A 261 -9.10 7.17 -13.04
C LEU A 261 -8.82 8.25 -14.10
N ALA A 262 -8.30 9.40 -13.67
CA ALA A 262 -7.97 10.51 -14.56
C ALA A 262 -6.63 10.32 -15.30
N LEU A 263 -5.73 9.46 -14.82
CA LEU A 263 -4.40 9.25 -15.41
C LEU A 263 -4.48 8.40 -16.70
N ALA A 264 -5.40 7.44 -16.74
CA ALA A 264 -5.59 6.53 -17.86
C ALA A 264 -6.98 6.76 -18.51
N PRO A 265 -7.07 7.59 -19.57
CA PRO A 265 -8.36 7.86 -20.22
C PRO A 265 -8.95 6.59 -20.83
N ASP A 266 -10.27 6.46 -20.79
CA ASP A 266 -11.01 5.32 -21.35
C ASP A 266 -10.96 5.34 -22.90
N GLN A 267 -9.85 4.86 -23.45
CA GLN A 267 -9.52 4.89 -24.87
C GLN A 267 -8.79 3.61 -25.30
N GLY A 268 -8.86 3.31 -26.59
CA GLY A 268 -8.19 2.15 -27.19
C GLY A 268 -9.14 0.99 -27.46
N THR A 269 -8.66 -0.23 -27.25
CA THR A 269 -9.40 -1.46 -27.56
C THR A 269 -10.66 -1.56 -26.70
N ALA A 270 -11.82 -1.63 -27.36
CA ALA A 270 -13.10 -1.82 -26.69
C ALA A 270 -13.08 -3.12 -25.86
N CYS A 271 -13.65 -3.07 -24.64
CA CYS A 271 -13.95 -4.26 -23.86
C CYS A 271 -15.44 -4.26 -23.52
N SER A 272 -16.09 -5.39 -23.77
CA SER A 272 -17.35 -5.77 -23.14
C SER A 272 -17.11 -7.01 -22.29
N CYS A 273 -16.44 -6.79 -21.15
CA CYS A 273 -16.03 -7.85 -20.25
C CYS A 273 -17.29 -8.49 -19.63
N ALA A 274 -17.49 -9.80 -19.82
CA ALA A 274 -18.63 -10.50 -19.25
C ALA A 274 -18.51 -10.51 -17.70
N PRO A 275 -19.54 -10.10 -16.93
CA PRO A 275 -19.49 -10.09 -15.45
C PRO A 275 -19.05 -11.43 -14.85
N ALA A 276 -19.47 -12.54 -15.45
CA ALA A 276 -19.06 -13.89 -15.02
C ALA A 276 -17.55 -14.17 -15.17
N ALA A 277 -16.86 -13.55 -16.14
CA ALA A 277 -15.41 -13.70 -16.29
C ALA A 277 -14.65 -12.95 -15.18
N LEU A 278 -15.08 -11.71 -14.90
CA LEU A 278 -14.54 -10.92 -13.79
C LEU A 278 -14.78 -11.61 -12.45
N ALA A 279 -15.99 -12.15 -12.22
CA ALA A 279 -16.30 -12.89 -11.00
C ALA A 279 -15.42 -14.14 -10.80
N ARG A 280 -15.12 -14.88 -11.88
CA ARG A 280 -14.19 -16.03 -11.80
C ARG A 280 -12.77 -15.60 -11.45
N ALA A 281 -12.27 -14.52 -12.07
CA ALA A 281 -10.95 -13.99 -11.76
C ALA A 281 -10.88 -13.49 -10.30
N ALA A 282 -11.90 -12.75 -9.86
CA ALA A 282 -12.01 -12.27 -8.48
C ALA A 282 -12.04 -13.43 -7.47
N ALA A 283 -12.82 -14.48 -7.73
CA ALA A 283 -12.88 -15.67 -6.87
C ALA A 283 -11.53 -16.39 -6.77
N ALA A 284 -10.78 -16.50 -7.87
CA ALA A 284 -9.45 -17.11 -7.87
C ALA A 284 -8.46 -16.29 -7.02
N TYR A 285 -8.45 -14.97 -7.18
CA TYR A 285 -7.61 -14.08 -6.36
C TYR A 285 -8.01 -14.08 -4.90
N ALA A 286 -9.31 -14.06 -4.58
CA ALA A 286 -9.80 -14.12 -3.21
C ALA A 286 -9.36 -15.43 -2.51
N ALA A 287 -9.45 -16.57 -3.21
CA ALA A 287 -8.99 -17.85 -2.68
C ALA A 287 -7.47 -17.87 -2.47
N ALA A 288 -6.69 -17.33 -3.41
CA ALA A 288 -5.25 -17.21 -3.28
C ALA A 288 -4.85 -16.26 -2.13
N ALA A 289 -5.55 -15.13 -1.98
CA ALA A 289 -5.33 -14.17 -0.91
C ALA A 289 -5.63 -14.76 0.46
N ALA A 290 -6.74 -15.50 0.61
CA ALA A 290 -7.07 -16.19 1.85
C ALA A 290 -6.00 -17.22 2.22
N ALA A 291 -5.58 -18.06 1.27
CA ALA A 291 -4.52 -19.05 1.51
C ALA A 291 -3.17 -18.39 1.87
N ALA A 292 -2.81 -17.30 1.20
CA ALA A 292 -1.61 -16.55 1.50
C ALA A 292 -1.68 -15.90 2.90
N LEU A 293 -2.82 -15.33 3.27
CA LEU A 293 -3.04 -14.74 4.59
C LEU A 293 -2.99 -15.79 5.70
N ASP A 294 -3.63 -16.95 5.51
CA ASP A 294 -3.56 -18.07 6.47
C ASP A 294 -2.09 -18.48 6.72
N HIS A 295 -1.29 -18.54 5.66
CA HIS A 295 0.14 -18.81 5.78
C HIS A 295 0.89 -17.68 6.50
N VAL A 296 0.60 -16.41 6.20
CA VAL A 296 1.14 -15.26 6.95
C VAL A 296 0.83 -15.38 8.44
N GLU A 297 -0.41 -15.72 8.81
CA GLU A 297 -0.81 -15.86 10.20
C GLU A 297 -0.03 -16.99 10.90
N ALA A 298 0.16 -18.12 10.24
CA ALA A 298 0.93 -19.25 10.76
C ALA A 298 2.42 -18.91 10.99
N VAL A 299 3.04 -18.12 10.10
CA VAL A 299 4.48 -17.80 10.17
C VAL A 299 4.81 -16.55 11.00
N LEU A 300 3.87 -15.61 11.14
CA LEU A 300 4.09 -14.31 11.78
C LEU A 300 3.24 -14.11 13.04
N VAL A 301 1.91 -14.28 12.93
CA VAL A 301 0.96 -13.94 14.01
C VAL A 301 0.99 -14.97 15.13
N GLU A 302 0.84 -16.26 14.83
CA GLU A 302 0.79 -17.29 15.86
C GLU A 302 2.11 -17.42 16.65
N PRO A 303 3.31 -17.34 16.02
CA PRO A 303 4.56 -17.32 16.77
C PRO A 303 4.66 -16.12 17.71
N LEU A 304 4.18 -14.94 17.30
CA LEU A 304 4.11 -13.77 18.17
C LEU A 304 3.16 -14.03 19.36
N ALA A 305 1.96 -14.55 19.10
CA ALA A 305 0.99 -14.88 20.15
C ALA A 305 1.59 -15.85 21.19
N ARG A 306 2.25 -16.92 20.73
CA ARG A 306 2.93 -17.91 21.59
C ARG A 306 4.09 -17.29 22.37
N LYS A 307 4.95 -16.50 21.72
CA LYS A 307 6.13 -15.88 22.33
C LYS A 307 5.77 -14.82 23.37
N SER A 308 4.75 -14.01 23.08
CA SER A 308 4.30 -12.91 23.94
C SER A 308 3.21 -13.32 24.94
N GLN A 309 2.74 -14.57 24.90
CA GLN A 309 1.68 -15.09 25.77
C GLN A 309 0.38 -14.28 25.72
N ILE A 310 0.00 -13.82 24.52
CA ILE A 310 -1.23 -13.06 24.26
C ILE A 310 -2.19 -13.88 23.39
N SER A 311 -3.44 -13.43 23.27
CA SER A 311 -4.39 -14.07 22.34
C SER A 311 -3.93 -13.89 20.88
N VAL A 312 -4.37 -14.79 19.99
CA VAL A 312 -4.10 -14.64 18.56
C VAL A 312 -4.66 -13.31 18.04
N ASP A 313 -5.83 -12.89 18.51
CA ASP A 313 -6.43 -11.62 18.09
C ASP A 313 -5.64 -10.39 18.56
N ASP A 314 -5.06 -10.42 19.77
CA ASP A 314 -4.13 -9.38 20.21
C ASP A 314 -2.87 -9.35 19.34
N ALA A 315 -2.34 -10.52 18.97
CA ALA A 315 -1.19 -10.60 18.07
C ALA A 315 -1.52 -10.05 16.67
N ARG A 316 -2.70 -10.37 16.11
CA ARG A 316 -3.19 -9.79 14.84
C ARG A 316 -3.23 -8.27 14.90
N ARG A 317 -3.79 -7.70 15.98
CA ARG A 317 -3.82 -6.24 16.20
C ARG A 317 -2.43 -5.64 16.28
N GLN A 318 -1.49 -6.29 16.98
CA GLN A 318 -0.11 -5.82 17.06
C GLN A 318 0.60 -5.84 15.71
N VAL A 319 0.45 -6.91 14.92
CA VAL A 319 1.03 -7.00 13.57
C VAL A 319 0.41 -5.95 12.65
N ALA A 320 -0.92 -5.83 12.63
CA ALA A 320 -1.63 -4.83 11.80
C ALA A 320 -1.25 -3.37 12.16
N ALA A 321 -0.83 -3.12 13.39
CA ALA A 321 -0.37 -1.79 13.80
C ALA A 321 1.00 -1.39 13.23
N ILE A 322 1.85 -2.36 12.88
CA ILE A 322 3.23 -2.13 12.44
C ILE A 322 3.54 -2.60 11.01
N GLU A 323 2.72 -3.47 10.44
CA GLU A 323 2.86 -4.00 9.08
C GLU A 323 1.61 -3.65 8.26
N PRO A 324 1.63 -2.52 7.52
CA PRO A 324 0.50 -2.06 6.72
C PRO A 324 0.02 -3.06 5.67
N ASP A 325 0.92 -3.88 5.11
CA ASP A 325 0.54 -4.89 4.11
C ASP A 325 -0.27 -6.02 4.75
N TYR A 326 0.07 -6.42 5.99
CA TYR A 326 -0.74 -7.39 6.73
C TYR A 326 -2.12 -6.81 7.04
N LEU A 327 -2.18 -5.55 7.49
CA LEU A 327 -3.45 -4.86 7.73
C LEU A 327 -4.33 -4.90 6.47
N LEU A 328 -3.79 -4.49 5.32
CA LEU A 328 -4.55 -4.42 4.07
C LEU A 328 -5.04 -5.81 3.65
N ALA A 329 -4.14 -6.80 3.61
CA ALA A 329 -4.50 -8.16 3.24
C ALA A 329 -5.59 -8.72 4.17
N ALA A 330 -5.43 -8.53 5.48
CA ALA A 330 -6.34 -9.06 6.47
C ALA A 330 -7.72 -8.37 6.43
N GLN A 331 -7.77 -7.06 6.20
CA GLN A 331 -9.04 -6.33 6.06
C GLN A 331 -9.79 -6.74 4.78
N LEU A 332 -9.09 -6.82 3.65
CA LEU A 332 -9.71 -7.15 2.36
C LEU A 332 -10.20 -8.59 2.27
N VAL A 333 -9.48 -9.56 2.86
CA VAL A 333 -9.95 -10.95 2.94
C VAL A 333 -11.21 -11.04 3.80
N ARG A 334 -11.27 -10.33 4.93
CA ARG A 334 -12.42 -10.37 5.84
C ARG A 334 -13.64 -9.61 5.30
N SER A 335 -13.44 -8.53 4.56
CA SER A 335 -14.55 -7.75 3.99
C SER A 335 -15.22 -8.38 2.77
N ALA A 336 -14.71 -9.52 2.28
CA ALA A 336 -15.38 -10.29 1.23
C ALA A 336 -16.83 -10.68 1.58
N SER A 337 -17.18 -10.71 2.87
CA SER A 337 -18.51 -11.09 3.38
C SER A 337 -19.22 -10.03 4.22
N ALA A 338 -18.59 -8.88 4.46
CA ALA A 338 -19.14 -7.83 5.33
C ALA A 338 -18.44 -6.48 5.12
N GLY A 339 -19.02 -5.41 5.68
CA GLY A 339 -18.47 -4.06 5.63
C GLY A 339 -18.75 -3.34 4.32
N LEU A 340 -18.26 -2.09 4.22
CA LEU A 340 -18.62 -1.19 3.13
C LEU A 340 -18.38 -1.76 1.72
N PRO A 341 -17.25 -2.43 1.39
CA PRO A 341 -17.07 -3.01 0.06
C PRO A 341 -18.14 -4.03 -0.31
N HIS A 342 -18.56 -4.88 0.64
CA HIS A 342 -19.63 -5.85 0.45
C HIS A 342 -20.99 -5.17 0.24
N GLU A 343 -21.30 -4.14 1.04
CA GLU A 343 -22.54 -3.37 0.93
C GLU A 343 -22.62 -2.61 -0.41
N LEU A 344 -21.51 -2.04 -0.86
CA LEU A 344 -21.42 -1.38 -2.16
C LEU A 344 -21.65 -2.35 -3.32
N ALA A 345 -20.97 -3.50 -3.31
CA ALA A 345 -21.18 -4.56 -4.28
C ALA A 345 -22.66 -4.98 -4.37
N ALA A 346 -23.30 -5.21 -3.21
CA ALA A 346 -24.72 -5.55 -3.15
C ALA A 346 -25.61 -4.41 -3.69
N SER A 347 -25.24 -3.14 -3.45
CA SER A 347 -26.01 -1.98 -3.92
C SER A 347 -25.92 -1.74 -5.44
N TRP A 348 -24.82 -2.14 -6.08
CA TRP A 348 -24.62 -2.01 -7.52
C TRP A 348 -25.23 -3.18 -8.30
N GLY A 349 -25.39 -4.32 -7.64
CA GLY A 349 -25.95 -5.55 -8.20
C GLY A 349 -24.88 -6.51 -8.73
N ASP A 350 -25.17 -7.81 -8.64
CA ASP A 350 -24.22 -8.89 -8.95
C ASP A 350 -23.78 -8.91 -10.42
N ASP A 351 -24.62 -8.42 -11.33
CA ASP A 351 -24.34 -8.37 -12.77
C ASP A 351 -23.60 -7.09 -13.21
N ALA A 352 -23.34 -6.15 -12.29
CA ALA A 352 -22.63 -4.93 -12.63
C ALA A 352 -21.12 -5.19 -12.81
N VAL A 353 -20.55 -4.64 -13.90
CA VAL A 353 -19.10 -4.68 -14.15
C VAL A 353 -18.31 -4.09 -12.97
N ALA A 354 -18.82 -3.02 -12.37
CA ALA A 354 -18.23 -2.40 -11.18
C ALA A 354 -18.12 -3.36 -9.98
N THR A 355 -19.13 -4.21 -9.76
CA THR A 355 -19.12 -5.24 -8.71
C THR A 355 -18.01 -6.26 -8.96
N GLY A 356 -17.89 -6.75 -10.20
CA GLY A 356 -16.83 -7.67 -10.59
C GLY A 356 -15.43 -7.05 -10.45
N LEU A 357 -15.26 -5.78 -10.84
CA LEU A 357 -13.99 -5.06 -10.72
C LEU A 357 -13.62 -4.75 -9.26
N LEU A 358 -14.60 -4.43 -8.40
CA LEU A 358 -14.37 -4.22 -6.97
C LEU A 358 -13.89 -5.52 -6.29
N ALA A 359 -14.57 -6.64 -6.57
CA ALA A 359 -14.17 -7.93 -6.03
C ALA A 359 -12.76 -8.35 -6.53
N LEU A 360 -12.45 -8.07 -7.80
CA LEU A 360 -11.13 -8.33 -8.37
C LEU A 360 -10.05 -7.45 -7.73
N ALA A 361 -10.28 -6.14 -7.60
CA ALA A 361 -9.38 -5.20 -6.94
C ALA A 361 -9.09 -5.64 -5.48
N ALA A 362 -10.12 -6.03 -4.74
CA ALA A 362 -9.96 -6.51 -3.37
C ALA A 362 -9.13 -7.79 -3.30
N GLY A 363 -9.44 -8.78 -4.14
CA GLY A 363 -8.69 -10.04 -4.19
C GLY A 363 -7.23 -9.84 -4.61
N GLU A 364 -6.97 -9.02 -5.62
CA GLU A 364 -5.63 -8.75 -6.13
C GLU A 364 -4.78 -7.98 -5.11
N ALA A 365 -5.31 -6.89 -4.56
CA ALA A 365 -4.62 -6.11 -3.53
C ALA A 365 -4.33 -6.97 -2.28
N ALA A 366 -5.30 -7.77 -1.83
CA ALA A 366 -5.11 -8.67 -0.69
C ALA A 366 -4.02 -9.71 -0.94
N TYR A 367 -4.03 -10.35 -2.11
CA TYR A 367 -3.02 -11.34 -2.48
C TYR A 367 -1.62 -10.71 -2.56
N ARG A 368 -1.46 -9.57 -3.25
CA ARG A 368 -0.16 -8.92 -3.39
C ARG A 368 0.40 -8.47 -2.03
N SER A 369 -0.43 -7.91 -1.15
CA SER A 369 0.01 -7.52 0.19
C SER A 369 0.38 -8.73 1.05
N ALA A 370 -0.41 -9.81 1.04
CA ALA A 370 -0.05 -11.05 1.74
C ALA A 370 1.28 -11.63 1.20
N ALA A 371 1.45 -11.68 -0.12
CA ALA A 371 2.68 -12.14 -0.76
C ALA A 371 3.89 -11.28 -0.39
N LEU A 372 3.73 -9.96 -0.27
CA LEU A 372 4.80 -9.06 0.17
C LEU A 372 5.19 -9.30 1.63
N VAL A 373 4.23 -9.53 2.53
CA VAL A 373 4.51 -9.92 3.93
C VAL A 373 5.29 -11.22 3.99
N LEU A 374 4.88 -12.24 3.23
CA LEU A 374 5.63 -13.51 3.13
C LEU A 374 7.04 -13.28 2.59
N ALA A 375 7.19 -12.46 1.55
CA ALA A 375 8.50 -12.13 1.01
C ALA A 375 9.39 -11.45 2.07
N LYS A 376 8.88 -10.46 2.79
CA LYS A 376 9.60 -9.74 3.86
C LYS A 376 10.07 -10.71 4.96
N TYR A 377 9.16 -11.48 5.54
CA TYR A 377 9.44 -12.20 6.78
C TYR A 377 9.92 -13.65 6.59
N GLU A 378 9.46 -14.35 5.55
CA GLU A 378 9.83 -15.74 5.30
C GLU A 378 10.99 -15.85 4.31
N SER A 379 10.92 -15.15 3.17
CA SER A 379 11.91 -15.30 2.10
C SER A 379 13.18 -14.45 2.32
N LEU A 380 13.01 -13.19 2.71
CA LEU A 380 14.09 -12.21 2.81
C LEU A 380 14.66 -12.09 4.23
N GLY A 381 13.83 -12.36 5.24
CA GLY A 381 14.19 -12.19 6.64
C GLY A 381 14.61 -10.75 6.94
N VAL A 382 13.67 -9.81 6.80
CA VAL A 382 13.91 -8.38 7.03
C VAL A 382 14.29 -8.10 8.48
N HIS A 383 15.21 -7.16 8.66
CA HIS A 383 15.50 -6.55 9.96
C HIS A 383 14.95 -5.13 9.98
N THR A 384 14.38 -4.75 11.12
CA THR A 384 13.77 -3.44 11.30
C THR A 384 14.49 -2.68 12.41
N SER A 385 14.89 -1.45 12.12
CA SER A 385 15.49 -0.51 13.06
C SER A 385 14.73 0.81 13.01
N ALA A 386 14.33 1.33 14.18
CA ALA A 386 13.51 2.55 14.28
C ALA A 386 12.24 2.55 13.39
N GLY A 387 11.63 1.38 13.18
CA GLY A 387 10.42 1.23 12.37
C GLY A 387 10.64 1.21 10.86
N ARG A 388 11.90 1.11 10.38
CA ARG A 388 12.24 0.97 8.96
C ARG A 388 13.04 -0.28 8.70
N ILE A 389 12.87 -0.89 7.52
CA ILE A 389 13.68 -2.04 7.12
C ILE A 389 15.07 -1.55 6.69
N ASP A 390 16.10 -1.96 7.43
CA ASP A 390 17.48 -1.53 7.18
C ASP A 390 18.39 -2.65 6.63
N ALA A 391 17.97 -3.91 6.76
CA ALA A 391 18.70 -5.06 6.23
C ALA A 391 17.79 -6.25 5.89
N VAL A 392 18.32 -7.17 5.06
CA VAL A 392 17.75 -8.49 4.78
C VAL A 392 18.80 -9.57 5.03
N ASN A 393 18.38 -10.78 5.39
CA ASN A 393 19.28 -11.92 5.63
C ASN A 393 20.02 -12.35 4.35
N HIS A 394 19.41 -12.13 3.18
CA HIS A 394 19.93 -12.63 1.90
C HIS A 394 20.06 -11.52 0.81
N PRO A 395 20.98 -10.55 0.95
CA PRO A 395 21.11 -9.45 0.00
C PRO A 395 21.37 -9.87 -1.47
N PRO A 396 22.16 -10.93 -1.78
CA PRO A 396 22.33 -11.39 -3.15
C PRO A 396 21.03 -11.93 -3.78
N ALA A 397 20.30 -12.78 -3.04
CA ALA A 397 19.02 -13.32 -3.48
C ALA A 397 17.98 -12.21 -3.68
N PHE A 398 17.96 -11.22 -2.79
CA PHE A 398 17.10 -10.05 -2.92
C PHE A 398 17.37 -9.25 -4.20
N ARG A 399 18.65 -8.98 -4.52
CA ARG A 399 19.01 -8.32 -5.78
C ARG A 399 18.62 -9.15 -7.01
N ALA A 400 18.76 -10.47 -6.95
CA ALA A 400 18.35 -11.37 -8.03
C ALA A 400 16.82 -11.35 -8.22
N LEU A 401 16.05 -11.33 -7.13
CA LEU A 401 14.60 -11.22 -7.12
C LEU A 401 14.14 -9.91 -7.76
N LEU A 402 14.74 -8.79 -7.38
CA LEU A 402 14.47 -7.46 -7.98
C LEU A 402 14.77 -7.44 -9.48
N ALA A 403 15.95 -7.92 -9.88
CA ALA A 403 16.31 -7.99 -11.29
C ALA A 403 15.40 -8.94 -12.09
N GLY A 404 14.93 -10.02 -11.46
CA GLY A 404 13.95 -10.94 -12.02
C GLY A 404 12.59 -10.28 -12.23
N ALA A 405 12.10 -9.56 -11.21
CA ALA A 405 10.84 -8.83 -11.26
C ALA A 405 10.86 -7.70 -12.31
N GLU A 406 12.00 -7.01 -12.47
CA GLU A 406 12.19 -5.98 -13.50
C GLU A 406 12.04 -6.56 -14.91
N ARG A 407 12.69 -7.70 -15.17
CA ARG A 407 12.57 -8.38 -16.46
C ARG A 407 11.16 -8.91 -16.69
N ALA A 408 10.52 -9.45 -15.65
CA ALA A 408 9.16 -9.95 -15.72
C ALA A 408 8.16 -8.84 -16.05
N ALA A 409 8.27 -7.67 -15.40
CA ALA A 409 7.43 -6.52 -15.66
C ALA A 409 7.53 -6.05 -17.12
N ARG A 410 8.75 -5.96 -17.68
CA ARG A 410 8.95 -5.58 -19.09
C ARG A 410 8.49 -6.65 -20.08
N ALA A 411 8.64 -7.93 -19.73
CA ALA A 411 8.13 -9.04 -20.53
C ALA A 411 6.59 -9.08 -20.54
N ALA A 412 5.95 -8.83 -19.41
CA ALA A 412 4.50 -8.72 -19.31
C ALA A 412 4.00 -7.48 -20.07
N GLY A 413 4.70 -6.34 -19.96
CA GLY A 413 4.42 -5.14 -20.75
C GLY A 413 4.47 -5.40 -22.26
N HIS A 414 5.45 -6.18 -22.74
CA HIS A 414 5.51 -6.61 -24.14
C HIS A 414 4.28 -7.44 -24.54
N ALA A 415 3.86 -8.40 -23.70
CA ALA A 415 2.68 -9.21 -23.96
C ALA A 415 1.41 -8.36 -24.01
N ALA A 416 1.25 -7.41 -23.09
CA ALA A 416 0.14 -6.45 -23.09
C ALA A 416 0.14 -5.58 -24.35
N GLN A 417 1.31 -5.11 -24.79
CA GLN A 417 1.45 -4.33 -26.01
C GLN A 417 1.01 -5.12 -27.25
N ILE A 418 1.35 -6.41 -27.34
CA ILE A 418 0.88 -7.27 -28.43
C ILE A 418 -0.63 -7.47 -28.37
N ALA A 419 -1.18 -7.75 -27.18
CA ALA A 419 -2.59 -8.08 -27.01
C ALA A 419 -3.53 -6.87 -27.17
N THR A 420 -3.09 -5.68 -26.74
CA THR A 420 -3.94 -4.48 -26.64
C THR A 420 -3.51 -3.34 -27.54
N GLY A 421 -2.31 -3.41 -28.14
CA GLY A 421 -1.69 -2.31 -28.86
C GLY A 421 -0.92 -1.32 -27.98
N ALA A 422 -1.02 -1.42 -26.64
CA ALA A 422 -0.37 -0.50 -25.71
C ALA A 422 0.13 -1.21 -24.43
N ILE A 423 1.03 -0.55 -23.70
CA ILE A 423 1.39 -0.96 -22.35
C ILE A 423 0.48 -0.17 -21.39
N PRO A 424 -0.21 -0.81 -20.43
CA PRO A 424 -1.07 -0.12 -19.47
C PRO A 424 -0.35 1.02 -18.75
N VAL A 425 -1.03 2.14 -18.58
CA VAL A 425 -0.50 3.32 -17.88
C VAL A 425 -0.12 2.98 -16.44
N GLN A 426 -0.92 2.14 -15.78
CA GLN A 426 -0.70 1.63 -14.43
C GLN A 426 0.62 0.83 -14.36
N ALA A 427 0.87 -0.03 -15.35
CA ALA A 427 2.11 -0.80 -15.42
C ALA A 427 3.34 0.09 -15.65
N ARG A 428 3.21 1.12 -16.50
CA ARG A 428 4.25 2.14 -16.70
C ARG A 428 4.52 2.93 -15.42
N ARG A 429 3.47 3.36 -14.72
CA ARG A 429 3.55 4.10 -13.45
C ARG A 429 4.29 3.28 -12.39
N ALA A 430 3.84 2.06 -12.14
CA ALA A 430 4.45 1.17 -11.14
C ALA A 430 5.91 0.85 -11.50
N HIS A 431 6.23 0.59 -12.77
CA HIS A 431 7.62 0.40 -13.20
C HIS A 431 8.49 1.66 -12.98
N GLN A 432 7.95 2.86 -13.20
CA GLN A 432 8.68 4.10 -12.93
C GLN A 432 8.96 4.31 -11.44
N LEU A 433 8.00 4.01 -10.56
CA LEU A 433 8.20 4.02 -9.10
C LEU A 433 9.31 3.05 -8.70
N ALA A 434 9.18 1.79 -9.17
CA ALA A 434 10.17 0.75 -8.90
C ALA A 434 11.59 1.13 -9.32
N ALA A 435 11.75 1.74 -10.49
CA ALA A 435 13.08 2.12 -11.00
C ALA A 435 13.81 3.10 -10.09
N ILE A 436 13.06 3.91 -9.32
CA ILE A 436 13.59 4.93 -8.43
C ILE A 436 13.92 4.28 -7.09
N GLU A 437 12.95 3.56 -6.54
CA GLU A 437 13.00 2.84 -5.27
C GLU A 437 14.08 1.74 -5.26
N ALA A 438 14.33 1.08 -6.40
CA ALA A 438 15.37 0.06 -6.54
C ALA A 438 16.80 0.57 -6.28
N THR A 439 17.01 1.90 -6.31
CA THR A 439 18.29 2.54 -6.00
C THR A 439 18.36 3.15 -4.61
N GLY A 440 17.27 3.05 -3.84
CA GLY A 440 17.13 3.62 -2.50
C GLY A 440 17.64 2.71 -1.38
N SER A 441 17.10 2.96 -0.18
CA SER A 441 17.31 2.13 1.01
C SER A 441 16.77 0.70 0.82
N VAL A 442 17.05 -0.21 1.75
CA VAL A 442 16.53 -1.59 1.70
C VAL A 442 15.00 -1.60 1.74
N ASP A 443 14.42 -0.73 2.58
CA ASP A 443 12.99 -0.43 2.65
C ASP A 443 12.44 -0.04 1.26
N ASP A 444 13.06 0.96 0.60
CA ASP A 444 12.64 1.41 -0.74
C ASP A 444 12.78 0.25 -1.76
N GLN A 445 13.85 -0.54 -1.69
CA GLN A 445 14.02 -1.68 -2.58
C GLN A 445 12.93 -2.75 -2.41
N ILE A 446 12.34 -2.91 -1.22
CA ILE A 446 11.23 -3.84 -0.99
C ILE A 446 9.96 -3.29 -1.62
N ASP A 447 9.73 -1.98 -1.50
CA ASP A 447 8.63 -1.30 -2.21
C ASP A 447 8.81 -1.44 -3.73
N ALA A 448 10.04 -1.31 -4.24
CA ALA A 448 10.33 -1.51 -5.66
C ALA A 448 9.92 -2.90 -6.15
N LEU A 449 10.14 -3.94 -5.34
CA LEU A 449 9.72 -5.30 -5.67
C LEU A 449 8.19 -5.39 -5.80
N ALA A 450 7.45 -4.79 -4.85
CA ALA A 450 6.00 -4.74 -4.89
C ALA A 450 5.48 -3.98 -6.13
N GLN A 451 6.11 -2.86 -6.48
CA GLN A 451 5.77 -2.07 -7.67
C GLN A 451 6.05 -2.84 -8.98
N LEU A 452 7.11 -3.65 -9.05
CA LEU A 452 7.38 -4.50 -10.22
C LEU A 452 6.36 -5.64 -10.36
N TRP A 453 5.90 -6.19 -9.24
CA TRP A 453 4.79 -7.16 -9.24
C TRP A 453 3.48 -6.53 -9.69
N ALA A 454 3.15 -5.32 -9.20
CA ALA A 454 1.99 -4.58 -9.68
C ALA A 454 2.09 -4.28 -11.18
N ALA A 455 3.26 -3.86 -11.68
CA ALA A 455 3.48 -3.63 -13.11
C ALA A 455 3.27 -4.89 -13.96
N THR A 456 3.71 -6.03 -13.44
CA THR A 456 3.48 -7.35 -14.06
C THR A 456 1.99 -7.68 -14.07
N ALA A 457 1.31 -7.55 -12.93
CA ALA A 457 -0.09 -7.92 -12.76
C ALA A 457 -1.02 -7.08 -13.66
N PHE A 458 -0.86 -5.76 -13.71
CA PHE A 458 -1.65 -4.92 -14.64
C PHE A 458 -1.42 -5.28 -16.11
N SER A 459 -0.19 -5.66 -16.47
CA SER A 459 0.11 -6.08 -17.85
C SER A 459 -0.51 -7.44 -18.17
N GLU A 460 -0.48 -8.40 -17.24
CA GLU A 460 -1.13 -9.70 -17.43
C GLU A 460 -2.66 -9.57 -17.43
N MET A 461 -3.23 -8.68 -16.60
CA MET A 461 -4.65 -8.35 -16.59
C MET A 461 -5.09 -7.76 -17.93
N ALA A 462 -4.30 -6.85 -18.52
CA ALA A 462 -4.57 -6.32 -19.85
C ALA A 462 -4.68 -7.43 -20.92
N VAL A 463 -3.81 -8.45 -20.85
CA VAL A 463 -3.84 -9.61 -21.76
C VAL A 463 -5.09 -10.46 -21.51
N VAL A 464 -5.45 -10.70 -20.25
CA VAL A 464 -6.66 -11.47 -19.89
C VAL A 464 -7.91 -10.76 -20.38
N LEU A 465 -8.04 -9.45 -20.13
CA LEU A 465 -9.16 -8.64 -20.60
C LEU A 465 -9.22 -8.64 -22.12
N ALA A 466 -8.09 -8.50 -22.82
CA ALA A 466 -8.07 -8.55 -24.29
C ALA A 466 -8.60 -9.87 -24.85
N ARG A 467 -8.32 -10.99 -24.19
CA ARG A 467 -8.81 -12.32 -24.58
C ARG A 467 -10.28 -12.52 -24.25
N ASP A 468 -10.74 -12.00 -23.13
CA ASP A 468 -12.10 -12.24 -22.64
C ASP A 468 -13.12 -11.25 -23.24
N CYS A 469 -12.66 -10.23 -23.97
CA CYS A 469 -13.49 -9.18 -24.59
C CYS A 469 -13.62 -9.26 -26.10
N ASN A 470 -12.69 -9.95 -26.76
CA ASN A 470 -12.70 -10.22 -28.20
C ASN A 470 -13.00 -11.69 -28.41
#